data_AF-A0A316HM74-F1
#
_entry.id   AF-A0A316HM74-F1
#
_cell.length_a   1.000
_cell.length_b   1.000
_cell.length_c   1.000
_cell.angle_alpha   90.00
_cell.angle_beta   90.00
_cell.angle_gamma   90.00
#
_symmetry.space_group_name_H-M   'P 1'
#
loop_
_entity.id
_entity.type
_entity.pdbx_description
1 polymer ?
#
loop_
_entity_poly.entity_id
_entity_poly.type
_entity_poly.pdbx_seq_one_letter_code
_entity_poly.pdbx_strand_id
1 'polypeptide(L)'
;MTPFAGLPLVGGLVGLLDTAIAQLAFPLWLRSTLEFVLLAVLGYVLLRFLTRQVLPWVGSLLVTPVVWLVDAVRVVLLLPDLAVARLARRTFDRMPPEIVYAYGSVVMAATDGVQELARKALPALAITRRAHGLLLVGLLVVGFLVWNNAECGPGPECVPPVTQWTTSFTTSQP
;
A
#
# COMPACT_ATOMS: atom_id res chain seq x y z
N MET A 1 2.68 -28.12 10.02
CA MET A 1 1.52 -27.33 9.54
C MET A 1 2.04 -26.34 8.53
N THR A 2 1.42 -26.23 7.35
CA THR A 2 1.86 -25.26 6.34
C THR A 2 1.47 -23.85 6.80
N PRO A 3 2.38 -22.86 6.72
CA PRO A 3 2.14 -21.49 7.21
C PRO A 3 0.99 -20.77 6.48
N PHE A 4 0.45 -21.37 5.41
CA PHE A 4 -0.57 -20.80 4.54
C PHE A 4 -2.02 -21.10 4.95
N ALA A 5 -2.25 -21.92 5.98
CA ALA A 5 -3.59 -22.29 6.44
C ALA A 5 -4.37 -21.11 7.08
N GLY A 6 -3.70 -20.00 7.41
CA GLY A 6 -4.30 -18.85 8.09
C GLY A 6 -5.00 -17.80 7.21
N LEU A 7 -4.92 -17.91 5.87
CA LEU A 7 -5.49 -16.88 4.97
C LEU A 7 -6.96 -17.18 4.62
N PRO A 8 -7.95 -16.33 4.99
CA PRO A 8 -9.39 -16.67 4.99
C PRO A 8 -10.06 -16.87 3.61
N LEU A 9 -9.32 -16.87 2.51
CA LEU A 9 -9.82 -17.14 1.15
C LEU A 9 -8.83 -17.96 0.31
N VAL A 10 -7.53 -17.78 0.55
CA VAL A 10 -6.45 -18.47 -0.16
C VAL A 10 -6.15 -19.84 0.49
N GLY A 11 -6.37 -19.98 1.80
CA GLY A 11 -6.08 -21.20 2.55
C GLY A 11 -6.85 -22.43 2.07
N GLY A 12 -8.09 -22.25 1.60
CA GLY A 12 -8.90 -23.35 1.05
C GLY A 12 -8.38 -23.89 -0.29
N LEU A 13 -7.99 -23.00 -1.20
CA LEU A 13 -7.40 -23.38 -2.49
C LEU A 13 -6.00 -23.99 -2.32
N VAL A 14 -5.19 -23.41 -1.44
CA VAL A 14 -3.86 -23.95 -1.10
C VAL A 14 -4.00 -25.31 -0.42
N GLY A 15 -4.97 -25.51 0.49
CA GLY A 15 -5.24 -26.80 1.12
C GLY A 15 -5.70 -27.90 0.15
N LEU A 16 -6.49 -27.55 -0.88
CA LEU A 16 -6.86 -28.48 -1.95
C LEU A 16 -5.66 -28.85 -2.83
N LEU A 17 -4.77 -27.89 -3.11
CA LEU A 17 -3.55 -28.15 -3.85
C LEU A 17 -2.58 -29.02 -3.04
N ASP A 18 -2.47 -28.78 -1.74
CA ASP A 18 -1.58 -29.51 -0.84
C ASP A 18 -2.05 -30.98 -0.66
N THR A 19 -3.37 -31.22 -0.65
CA THR A 19 -3.93 -32.59 -0.65
C THR A 19 -3.73 -33.29 -2.00
N ALA A 20 -3.85 -32.59 -3.12
CA ALA A 20 -3.56 -33.14 -4.45
C ALA A 20 -2.07 -33.48 -4.64
N ILE A 21 -1.16 -32.62 -4.15
CA ILE A 21 0.30 -32.84 -4.22
C ILE A 21 0.74 -33.96 -3.27
N ALA A 22 0.14 -34.06 -2.09
CA ALA A 22 0.42 -35.13 -1.14
C ALA A 22 0.11 -36.54 -1.69
N GLN A 23 -0.86 -36.65 -2.61
CA GLN A 23 -1.23 -37.90 -3.25
C GLN A 23 -0.24 -38.37 -4.33
N LEU A 24 0.62 -37.48 -4.87
CA LEU A 24 1.59 -37.84 -5.92
C LEU A 24 2.94 -38.37 -5.40
N ALA A 25 3.12 -38.51 -4.08
CA ALA A 25 4.33 -39.10 -3.46
C ALA A 25 5.67 -38.54 -4.00
N PHE A 26 5.72 -37.23 -4.29
CA PHE A 26 6.94 -36.59 -4.78
C PHE A 26 8.03 -36.52 -3.69
N PRO A 27 9.33 -36.56 -4.08
CA PRO A 27 10.42 -36.34 -3.16
C PRO A 27 10.35 -34.92 -2.54
N LEU A 28 10.73 -34.80 -1.26
CA LEU A 28 10.62 -33.58 -0.44
C LEU A 28 11.18 -32.33 -1.13
N TRP A 29 12.37 -32.43 -1.74
CA TRP A 29 13.01 -31.31 -2.44
C TRP A 29 12.18 -30.78 -3.61
N LEU A 30 11.52 -31.66 -4.36
CA LEU A 30 10.70 -31.30 -5.52
C LEU A 30 9.41 -30.61 -5.04
N ARG A 31 8.81 -31.12 -3.95
CA ARG A 31 7.63 -30.50 -3.32
C ARG A 31 7.94 -29.08 -2.83
N SER A 32 9.04 -28.87 -2.12
CA SER A 32 9.45 -27.55 -1.63
C SER A 32 9.77 -26.57 -2.76
N THR A 33 10.40 -27.05 -3.84
CA THR A 33 10.69 -26.22 -5.01
C THR A 33 9.41 -25.82 -5.75
N LEU A 34 8.48 -26.76 -5.94
CA LEU A 34 7.17 -26.49 -6.53
C LEU A 34 6.36 -25.50 -5.70
N GLU A 35 6.35 -25.66 -4.38
CA GLU A 35 5.67 -24.75 -3.46
C GLU A 35 6.26 -23.33 -3.57
N PHE A 36 7.59 -23.19 -3.59
CA PHE A 36 8.25 -21.89 -3.76
C PHE A 36 7.93 -21.24 -5.11
N VAL A 37 8.03 -21.98 -6.21
CA VAL A 37 7.72 -21.47 -7.56
C VAL A 37 6.26 -21.05 -7.63
N LEU A 38 5.35 -21.86 -7.09
CA LEU A 38 3.93 -21.54 -7.04
C LEU A 38 3.67 -20.26 -6.25
N LEU A 39 4.30 -20.09 -5.08
CA LEU A 39 4.19 -18.88 -4.26
C LEU A 39 4.73 -17.65 -4.99
N ALA A 40 5.89 -17.77 -5.65
CA ALA A 40 6.47 -16.67 -6.42
C ALA A 40 5.55 -16.25 -7.57
N VAL A 41 5.00 -17.21 -8.31
CA VAL A 41 4.06 -16.95 -9.41
C VAL A 41 2.77 -16.33 -8.88
N LEU A 42 2.19 -16.91 -7.82
CA LEU A 42 0.94 -16.44 -7.23
C LEU A 42 1.10 -15.04 -6.64
N GLY A 43 2.19 -14.79 -5.91
CA GLY A 43 2.56 -13.47 -5.40
C GLY A 43 2.75 -12.45 -6.52
N TYR A 44 3.43 -12.82 -7.61
CA TYR A 44 3.62 -11.95 -8.76
C TYR A 44 2.29 -11.61 -9.46
N VAL A 45 1.43 -12.61 -9.70
CA VAL A 45 0.10 -12.41 -10.30
C VAL A 45 -0.76 -11.52 -9.40
N LEU A 46 -0.74 -11.76 -8.08
CA LEU A 46 -1.48 -10.98 -7.10
C LEU A 46 -1.00 -9.52 -7.07
N LEU A 47 0.32 -9.28 -7.00
CA LEU A 47 0.92 -7.94 -7.07
C LEU A 47 0.57 -7.24 -8.39
N ARG A 48 0.62 -7.97 -9.50
CA ARG A 48 0.25 -7.45 -10.82
C ARG A 48 -1.24 -7.10 -10.91
N PHE A 49 -2.11 -7.90 -10.29
CA PHE A 49 -3.53 -7.63 -10.19
C PHE A 49 -3.80 -6.40 -9.31
N LEU A 50 -3.20 -6.34 -8.12
CA LEU A 50 -3.30 -5.20 -7.20
C LEU A 50 -2.86 -3.90 -7.88
N THR A 51 -1.70 -3.90 -8.53
CA THR A 51 -1.16 -2.70 -9.20
C THR A 51 -1.99 -2.27 -10.41
N ARG A 52 -2.53 -3.21 -11.19
CA ARG A 52 -3.30 -2.87 -12.41
C ARG A 52 -4.76 -2.52 -12.14
N GLN A 53 -5.36 -3.15 -11.14
CA GLN A 53 -6.81 -3.20 -10.97
C GLN A 53 -7.26 -2.54 -9.66
N VAL A 54 -6.53 -2.75 -8.57
CA VAL A 54 -6.89 -2.20 -7.25
C VAL A 54 -6.34 -0.79 -7.04
N LEU A 55 -5.06 -0.55 -7.35
CA LEU A 55 -4.41 0.76 -7.22
C LEU A 55 -5.17 1.92 -7.93
N PRO A 56 -5.65 1.78 -9.17
CA PRO A 56 -6.45 2.85 -9.79
C PRO A 56 -7.75 3.13 -9.08
N TRP A 57 -8.38 2.09 -8.56
CA TRP A 57 -9.64 2.23 -7.83
C TRP A 57 -9.41 2.96 -6.51
N VAL A 58 -8.40 2.53 -5.75
CA VAL A 58 -7.99 3.15 -4.49
C VAL A 58 -7.53 4.59 -4.69
N GLY A 59 -6.70 4.85 -5.72
CA GLY A 59 -6.26 6.20 -6.07
C GLY A 59 -7.43 7.13 -6.39
N SER A 60 -8.44 6.66 -7.12
CA SER A 60 -9.64 7.44 -7.42
C SER A 60 -10.51 7.70 -6.17
N LEU A 61 -10.63 6.72 -5.28
CA LEU A 61 -11.37 6.84 -4.03
C LEU A 61 -10.71 7.80 -3.05
N LEU A 62 -9.38 7.86 -3.03
CA LEU A 62 -8.59 8.72 -2.14
C LEU A 62 -8.63 10.20 -2.53
N VAL A 63 -8.97 10.53 -3.78
CA VAL A 63 -9.08 11.95 -4.20
C VAL A 63 -10.13 12.67 -3.37
N THR A 64 -11.31 12.07 -3.18
CA THR A 64 -12.43 12.68 -2.45
C THR A 64 -12.11 13.05 -1.00
N PRO A 65 -11.61 12.15 -0.14
CA PRO A 65 -11.26 12.49 1.24
C PRO A 65 -10.09 13.47 1.31
N VAL A 66 -9.12 13.41 0.40
CA VAL A 66 -8.02 14.39 0.35
C VAL A 66 -8.53 15.79 0.03
N VAL A 67 -9.42 15.93 -0.96
CA VAL A 67 -10.04 17.22 -1.29
C VAL A 67 -10.84 17.75 -0.10
N TRP A 68 -11.64 16.90 0.55
CA TRP A 68 -12.39 17.26 1.77
C TRP A 68 -11.48 17.75 2.89
N LEU A 69 -10.35 17.08 3.13
CA LEU A 69 -9.39 17.47 4.15
C LEU A 69 -8.77 18.84 3.83
N VAL A 70 -8.40 19.07 2.56
CA VAL A 70 -7.85 20.35 2.12
C VAL A 70 -8.89 21.46 2.22
N ASP A 71 -10.15 21.20 1.89
CA ASP A 71 -11.25 22.16 2.08
C ASP A 71 -11.46 22.49 3.56
N ALA A 72 -11.42 21.49 4.45
CA ALA A 72 -11.50 21.72 5.90
C ALA A 72 -10.34 22.60 6.38
N VAL A 73 -9.11 22.32 5.95
CA VAL A 73 -7.93 23.13 6.27
C VAL A 73 -8.08 24.56 5.74
N ARG A 74 -8.58 24.74 4.51
CA ARG A 74 -8.85 26.05 3.92
C ARG A 74 -9.84 26.85 4.76
N VAL A 75 -10.95 26.24 5.17
CA VAL A 75 -11.97 26.89 6.02
C VAL A 75 -11.37 27.30 7.36
N VAL A 76 -10.61 26.42 8.01
CA VAL A 76 -9.97 26.70 9.31
C VAL A 76 -8.94 27.84 9.19
N LEU A 77 -8.16 27.90 8.12
CA LEU A 77 -7.15 28.94 7.91
C LEU A 77 -7.75 30.30 7.53
N LEU A 78 -8.92 30.32 6.88
CA LEU A 78 -9.61 31.56 6.47
C LEU A 78 -10.60 32.09 7.53
N LEU A 79 -11.01 31.27 8.49
CA LEU A 79 -11.90 31.65 9.59
C LEU A 79 -11.37 32.84 10.42
N PRO A 80 -10.08 32.86 10.82
CA PRO A 80 -9.49 34.00 11.51
C PRO A 80 -9.53 35.27 10.67
N ASP A 81 -9.28 35.14 9.37
CA ASP A 81 -9.26 36.26 8.42
C ASP A 81 -10.66 36.88 8.27
N LEU A 82 -11.69 36.04 8.18
CA LEU A 82 -13.09 36.45 8.19
C LEU A 82 -13.47 37.14 9.51
N ALA A 83 -13.00 36.62 10.64
CA ALA A 83 -13.26 37.20 11.96
C ALA A 83 -12.63 38.60 12.08
N VAL A 84 -11.36 38.75 11.68
CA VAL A 84 -10.65 40.04 11.67
C VAL A 84 -11.32 41.02 10.72
N ALA A 85 -11.67 40.60 9.50
CA ALA A 85 -12.34 41.46 8.53
C ALA A 85 -13.73 41.91 8.99
N ARG A 86 -14.51 41.03 9.64
CA ARG A 86 -15.82 41.39 10.23
C ARG A 86 -15.66 42.33 11.41
N LEU A 87 -14.69 42.09 12.29
CA LEU A 87 -14.44 42.94 13.46
C LEU A 87 -13.99 44.35 13.02
N ALA A 88 -13.08 44.43 12.05
CA ALA A 88 -12.58 45.68 11.51
C ALA A 88 -13.72 46.54 10.92
N ARG A 89 -14.59 45.93 10.12
CA ARG A 89 -15.75 46.63 9.53
C ARG A 89 -16.77 47.03 10.58
N ARG A 90 -17.06 46.15 11.56
CA ARG A 90 -18.12 46.39 12.54
C ARG A 90 -17.72 47.38 13.64
N THR A 91 -16.45 47.39 14.04
CA THR A 91 -15.97 48.18 15.18
C THR A 91 -15.32 49.49 14.75
N PHE A 92 -14.65 49.51 13.60
CA PHE A 92 -13.85 50.66 13.18
C PHE A 92 -14.36 51.36 11.93
N ASP A 93 -15.40 50.82 11.28
CA ASP A 93 -15.97 51.30 10.00
C ASP A 93 -14.89 51.58 8.93
N ARG A 94 -13.81 50.79 9.00
CA ARG A 94 -12.63 50.91 8.14
C ARG A 94 -12.48 49.65 7.30
N MET A 95 -11.97 49.83 6.09
CA MET A 95 -11.54 48.70 5.27
C MET A 95 -10.43 47.92 5.98
N PRO A 96 -10.48 46.57 5.96
CA PRO A 96 -9.40 45.75 6.50
C PRO A 96 -8.08 46.06 5.78
N PRO A 97 -6.93 45.97 6.48
CA PRO A 97 -5.63 46.22 5.87
C PRO A 97 -5.34 45.20 4.76
N GLU A 98 -4.66 45.67 3.70
CA GLU A 98 -4.36 44.90 2.48
C GLU A 98 -3.63 43.57 2.74
N ILE A 99 -2.85 43.51 3.82
CA ILE A 99 -2.11 42.31 4.26
C ILE A 99 -3.05 41.13 4.55
N VAL A 100 -4.24 41.39 5.09
CA VAL A 100 -5.29 40.37 5.38
C VAL A 100 -5.74 39.74 4.06
N TYR A 101 -6.00 40.56 3.04
CA TYR A 101 -6.37 40.10 1.71
C TYR A 101 -5.25 39.33 1.00
N ALA A 102 -4.00 39.78 1.16
CA ALA A 102 -2.84 39.09 0.61
C ALA A 102 -2.68 37.68 1.22
N TYR A 103 -2.80 37.55 2.53
CA TYR A 103 -2.75 36.25 3.22
C TYR A 103 -3.84 35.30 2.71
N GLY A 104 -5.10 35.76 2.66
CA GLY A 104 -6.20 34.95 2.12
C GLY A 104 -5.96 34.48 0.69
N SER A 105 -5.39 35.33 -0.17
CA SER A 105 -5.04 34.96 -1.55
C SER A 105 -3.97 33.87 -1.64
N VAL A 106 -2.95 33.91 -0.76
CA VAL A 106 -1.89 32.91 -0.70
C VAL A 106 -2.44 31.57 -0.22
N VAL A 107 -3.27 31.58 0.82
CA VAL A 107 -3.91 30.35 1.34
C VAL A 107 -4.80 29.71 0.27
N MET A 108 -5.59 30.51 -0.45
CA MET A 108 -6.41 29.99 -1.55
C MET A 108 -5.54 29.42 -2.68
N ALA A 109 -4.52 30.15 -3.14
CA ALA A 109 -3.62 29.66 -4.20
C ALA A 109 -2.89 28.37 -3.80
N ALA A 110 -2.43 28.26 -2.56
CA ALA A 110 -1.77 27.07 -2.05
C ALA A 110 -2.72 25.87 -1.96
N THR A 111 -3.91 26.06 -1.41
CA THR A 111 -4.91 24.97 -1.27
C THR A 111 -5.45 24.52 -2.62
N ASP A 112 -5.70 25.44 -3.54
CA ASP A 112 -6.09 25.13 -4.93
C ASP A 112 -4.96 24.36 -5.64
N GLY A 113 -3.70 24.77 -5.46
CA GLY A 113 -2.53 24.06 -5.99
C GLY A 113 -2.41 22.63 -5.46
N VAL A 114 -2.64 22.41 -4.16
CA VAL A 114 -2.64 21.08 -3.56
C VAL A 114 -3.80 20.22 -4.07
N GLN A 115 -4.99 20.80 -4.25
CA GLN A 115 -6.14 20.07 -4.83
C GLN A 115 -5.89 19.68 -6.30
N GLU A 116 -5.36 20.61 -7.09
CA GLU A 116 -4.98 20.37 -8.48
C GLU A 116 -3.91 19.27 -8.57
N LEU A 117 -2.90 19.32 -7.70
CA LEU A 117 -1.87 18.30 -7.60
C LEU A 117 -2.46 16.95 -7.17
N ALA A 118 -3.32 16.89 -6.16
CA ALA A 118 -3.96 15.66 -5.72
C ALA A 118 -4.81 15.03 -6.83
N ARG A 119 -5.59 15.85 -7.55
CA ARG A 119 -6.43 15.41 -8.68
C ARG A 119 -5.61 14.92 -9.88
N LYS A 120 -4.39 15.43 -10.09
CA LYS A 120 -3.50 14.98 -11.19
C LYS A 120 -2.60 13.82 -10.77
N ALA A 121 -1.98 13.91 -9.60
CA ALA A 121 -0.96 12.98 -9.12
C ALA A 121 -1.56 11.67 -8.61
N LEU A 122 -2.67 11.67 -7.88
CA LEU A 122 -3.26 10.42 -7.36
C LEU A 122 -3.74 9.49 -8.49
N PRO A 123 -4.41 9.99 -9.56
CA PRO A 123 -4.70 9.15 -10.72
C PRO A 123 -3.45 8.83 -11.55
N ALA A 124 -2.46 9.73 -11.64
CA ALA A 124 -1.22 9.45 -12.36
C ALA A 124 -0.35 8.37 -11.68
N LEU A 125 -0.37 8.31 -10.35
CA LEU A 125 0.17 7.20 -9.55
C LEU A 125 -0.53 5.87 -9.82
N ALA A 126 -1.72 5.90 -10.42
CA ALA A 126 -2.35 4.70 -10.95
C ALA A 126 -2.07 4.46 -12.43
N ILE A 127 -1.65 5.47 -13.19
CA ILE A 127 -1.20 5.35 -14.60
C ILE A 127 0.20 4.76 -14.70
N THR A 128 0.94 4.63 -13.59
CA THR A 128 2.08 3.70 -13.45
C THR A 128 1.67 2.21 -13.53
N ARG A 129 0.54 1.90 -14.20
CA ARG A 129 0.20 0.62 -14.85
C ARG A 129 1.35 -0.03 -15.62
N ARG A 130 2.38 0.74 -15.99
CA ARG A 130 3.67 0.27 -16.53
C ARG A 130 4.78 0.24 -15.47
N ALA A 131 4.47 -0.18 -14.24
CA ALA A 131 5.52 -0.61 -13.32
C ALA A 131 6.39 -1.63 -14.07
N HIS A 132 7.66 -1.28 -14.30
CA HIS A 132 8.59 -2.18 -14.96
C HIS A 132 8.56 -3.52 -14.24
N GLY A 133 8.60 -4.64 -14.97
CA GLY A 133 8.55 -5.97 -14.36
C GLY A 133 9.55 -6.15 -13.22
N LEU A 134 10.70 -5.47 -13.32
CA LEU A 134 11.75 -5.39 -12.30
C LEU A 134 11.28 -4.75 -10.98
N LEU A 135 10.44 -3.72 -11.01
CA LEU A 135 9.87 -3.10 -9.80
C LEU A 135 8.94 -4.06 -9.07
N LEU A 136 8.11 -4.81 -9.80
CA LEU A 136 7.23 -5.82 -9.22
C LEU A 136 8.03 -6.98 -8.62
N VAL A 137 9.10 -7.40 -9.31
CA VAL A 137 10.03 -8.41 -8.78
C VAL A 137 10.73 -7.89 -7.52
N GLY A 138 11.22 -6.66 -7.53
CA GLY A 138 11.82 -6.03 -6.35
C GLY A 138 10.86 -5.96 -5.17
N LEU A 139 9.61 -5.54 -5.40
CA LEU A 139 8.54 -5.54 -4.38
C LEU A 139 8.25 -6.94 -3.84
N LEU A 140 8.21 -7.95 -4.71
CA LEU A 140 8.02 -9.34 -4.32
C LEU A 140 9.18 -9.82 -3.45
N VAL A 141 10.42 -9.51 -3.81
CA VAL A 141 11.61 -9.86 -3.03
C VAL A 141 11.59 -9.17 -1.66
N VAL A 142 11.31 -7.87 -1.62
CA VAL A 142 11.22 -7.13 -0.35
C VAL A 142 10.10 -7.68 0.52
N GLY A 143 8.91 -7.91 -0.06
CA GLY A 143 7.78 -8.50 0.67
C GLY A 143 8.09 -9.89 1.21
N PHE A 144 8.79 -10.71 0.42
CA PHE A 144 9.25 -12.03 0.84
C PHE A 144 10.26 -11.94 2.00
N LEU A 145 11.23 -11.03 1.92
CA LEU A 145 12.20 -10.81 3.00
C LEU A 145 11.53 -10.29 4.28
N VAL A 146 10.57 -9.38 4.16
CA VAL A 146 9.81 -8.86 5.30
C VAL A 146 8.99 -9.98 5.93
N TRP A 147 8.28 -10.77 5.14
CA TRP A 147 7.52 -11.94 5.62
C TRP A 147 8.44 -12.93 6.35
N ASN A 148 9.58 -13.29 5.74
CA ASN A 148 10.55 -14.17 6.35
C ASN A 148 11.08 -13.67 7.71
N ASN A 149 11.20 -12.36 7.88
CA ASN A 149 11.63 -11.76 9.16
C ASN A 149 10.46 -11.60 10.16
N ALA A 150 9.24 -11.37 9.69
CA ALA A 150 8.08 -11.11 10.55
C ALA A 150 7.43 -12.39 11.10
N GLU A 151 7.53 -13.50 10.37
CA GLU A 151 6.90 -14.78 10.77
C GLU A 151 7.52 -15.36 12.04
N CYS A 152 8.78 -15.02 12.33
CA CYS A 152 9.44 -15.41 13.57
C CYS A 152 9.60 -14.21 14.51
N GLY A 153 8.72 -14.13 15.51
CA GLY A 153 8.94 -13.28 16.68
C GLY A 153 10.17 -13.73 17.50
N PRO A 154 10.59 -12.96 18.51
CA PRO A 154 11.73 -13.32 19.36
C PRO A 154 11.39 -14.52 20.24
N GLY A 155 11.54 -15.73 19.69
CA GLY A 155 11.28 -16.99 20.37
C GLY A 155 12.18 -18.10 19.81
N PRO A 156 12.69 -19.02 20.66
CA PRO A 156 13.70 -20.01 20.26
C PRO A 156 13.18 -21.16 19.38
N GLU A 157 11.86 -21.31 19.22
CA GLU A 157 11.23 -22.44 18.50
C GLU A 157 10.79 -22.09 17.07
N CYS A 158 10.99 -20.85 16.62
CA CYS A 158 10.58 -20.43 15.29
C CYS A 158 11.71 -20.60 14.26
N VAL A 159 11.46 -21.44 13.26
CA VAL A 159 12.36 -21.65 12.12
C VAL A 159 11.83 -20.83 10.94
N PRO A 160 12.59 -19.83 10.45
CA PRO A 160 12.20 -19.06 9.29
C PRO A 160 11.89 -19.94 8.07
N PRO A 161 10.93 -19.56 7.20
CA PRO A 161 10.60 -20.33 6.01
C PRO A 161 11.82 -20.61 5.11
N VAL A 162 12.74 -19.63 4.99
CA VAL A 162 13.98 -19.80 4.21
C VAL A 162 14.88 -20.88 4.80
N THR A 163 15.02 -20.96 6.13
CA THR A 163 15.87 -21.97 6.76
C THR A 163 15.26 -23.37 6.68
N GLN A 164 13.93 -23.49 6.67
CA GLN A 164 13.25 -24.75 6.41
C GLN A 164 13.49 -25.26 4.98
N TRP A 165 13.53 -24.35 4.00
CA TRP A 165 13.83 -24.73 2.61
C TRP A 165 15.30 -25.06 2.41
N THR A 166 16.24 -24.30 2.98
CA THR A 166 17.67 -24.61 2.82
C THR A 166 18.06 -25.92 3.51
N THR A 167 17.47 -26.22 4.67
CA THR A 167 17.71 -27.50 5.37
C THR A 167 17.15 -28.71 4.62
N SER A 168 16.03 -28.57 3.90
CA SER A 168 15.50 -29.67 3.08
C SER A 168 16.38 -30.01 1.86
N PHE A 169 17.15 -29.06 1.34
CA PHE A 169 18.15 -29.32 0.30
C PHE A 169 19.43 -29.99 0.83
N THR A 170 19.85 -29.72 2.07
CA THR A 170 21.05 -30.35 2.64
C THR A 170 20.78 -31.75 3.20
N THR A 171 19.58 -32.02 3.70
CA THR A 171 19.21 -33.34 4.27
C THR A 171 18.89 -34.40 3.20
N SER A 172 18.94 -34.03 1.91
CA SER A 172 18.69 -34.93 0.77
C SER A 172 19.95 -35.43 0.06
N GLN A 173 21.14 -35.15 0.60
CA GLN A 173 22.36 -35.88 0.22
C GLN A 173 22.46 -37.20 1.00
N PRO A 174 22.70 -38.34 0.32
CA PRO A 174 22.88 -39.64 0.96
C PRO A 174 24.14 -39.71 1.84
#